data_AF-A0A965J826-F1
#
_entry.id   AF-A0A965J826-F1
#
_cell.length_a   1.000
_cell.length_b   1.000
_cell.length_c   1.000
_cell.angle_alpha   90.00
_cell.angle_beta   90.00
_cell.angle_gamma   90.00
#
_symmetry.space_group_name_H-M   'P 1'
#
loop_
_entity.id
_entity.type
_entity.pdbx_description
1 polymer ?
#
loop_
_entity_poly.entity_id
_entity_poly.type
_entity_poly.pdbx_seq_one_letter_code
_entity_poly.pdbx_strand_id
1 'polypeptide(L)'
;VEPVHNAVTAPAEPVVQAPVVEAPVAEAPKVEVPVVETKEEVKVEAPASEIKAEVDGKGEMIQTMMLQMQNQYKIFHWQTTSFSQHKSFDGIVESLIGNIDEFIETYMGKYGRVIASNTFNLTLGNYKDSDFNAITDAYINFLIGLSNELDASKDSDLLNIRDEILGSLNQLKYLLTLV
;
A
#
# COMPACT_ATOMS: atom_id res chain seq x y z
N VAL A 1 -53.90 -30.85 -9.67
CA VAL A 1 -52.67 -30.03 -9.80
C VAL A 1 -52.96 -28.70 -9.13
N GLU A 2 -51.99 -28.23 -8.34
CA GLU A 2 -51.94 -27.04 -7.47
C GLU A 2 -52.53 -27.12 -6.04
N PRO A 3 -51.79 -26.63 -5.01
CA PRO A 3 -52.13 -26.81 -3.60
C PRO A 3 -52.76 -25.56 -2.96
N VAL A 4 -53.68 -25.78 -2.02
CA VAL A 4 -54.38 -24.73 -1.25
C VAL A 4 -53.58 -24.36 0.00
N HIS A 5 -53.20 -23.09 0.10
CA HIS A 5 -52.64 -22.44 1.28
C HIS A 5 -53.75 -22.24 2.33
N ASN A 6 -53.58 -22.78 3.54
CA ASN A 6 -54.39 -22.42 4.70
C ASN A 6 -53.48 -21.87 5.79
N ALA A 7 -53.62 -20.57 6.06
CA ALA A 7 -53.06 -19.92 7.24
C ALA A 7 -54.04 -20.07 8.41
N VAL A 8 -53.54 -20.56 9.55
CA VAL A 8 -54.25 -20.57 10.83
C VAL A 8 -53.40 -19.82 11.84
N THR A 9 -53.96 -18.74 12.37
CA THR A 9 -53.42 -17.85 13.40
C THR A 9 -53.42 -18.53 14.77
N ALA A 10 -52.29 -18.47 15.49
CA ALA A 10 -52.18 -18.91 16.88
C ALA A 10 -52.49 -17.76 17.87
N PRO A 11 -53.10 -18.04 19.05
CA PRO A 11 -53.47 -17.03 20.04
C PRO A 11 -52.32 -16.68 21.00
N ALA A 12 -52.36 -15.46 21.55
CA ALA A 12 -51.40 -14.94 22.53
C ALA A 12 -51.61 -15.53 23.93
N GLU A 13 -50.52 -15.92 24.61
CA GLU A 13 -50.52 -16.40 25.99
C GLU A 13 -50.43 -15.26 27.02
N PRO A 14 -51.05 -15.38 28.21
CA PRO A 14 -51.04 -14.35 29.25
C PRO A 14 -49.80 -14.41 30.15
N VAL A 15 -49.28 -13.24 30.50
CA VAL A 15 -48.12 -13.05 31.40
C VAL A 15 -48.54 -13.21 32.86
N VAL A 16 -47.94 -14.16 33.59
CA VAL A 16 -48.11 -14.35 35.03
C VAL A 16 -46.90 -13.77 35.78
N GLN A 17 -47.15 -12.83 36.69
CA GLN A 17 -46.13 -12.19 37.53
C GLN A 17 -45.85 -13.06 38.77
N ALA A 18 -44.58 -13.43 39.00
CA ALA A 18 -44.16 -14.17 40.19
C ALA A 18 -43.88 -13.21 41.38
N PRO A 19 -44.11 -13.63 42.63
CA PRO A 19 -43.89 -12.81 43.82
C PRO A 19 -42.39 -12.69 44.20
N VAL A 20 -42.02 -11.52 44.69
CA VAL A 20 -40.67 -11.15 45.14
C VAL A 20 -40.39 -11.73 46.53
N VAL A 21 -39.30 -12.47 46.69
CA VAL A 21 -38.77 -12.92 47.99
C VAL A 21 -37.41 -12.23 48.18
N GLU A 22 -37.30 -11.38 49.20
CA GLU A 22 -36.04 -10.72 49.57
C GLU A 22 -35.08 -11.73 50.22
N ALA A 23 -33.87 -11.83 49.67
CA ALA A 23 -32.75 -12.58 50.24
C ALA A 23 -31.87 -11.65 51.10
N PRO A 24 -31.27 -12.14 52.21
CA PRO A 24 -30.50 -11.31 53.14
C PRO A 24 -29.16 -10.84 52.53
N VAL A 25 -28.82 -9.58 52.79
CA VAL A 25 -27.56 -8.94 52.38
C VAL A 25 -26.40 -9.50 53.21
N ALA A 26 -25.46 -10.18 52.57
CA ALA A 26 -24.16 -10.52 53.15
C ALA A 26 -23.12 -9.47 52.73
N GLU A 27 -22.54 -8.78 53.72
CA GLU A 27 -21.48 -7.79 53.53
C GLU A 27 -20.17 -8.50 53.13
N ALA A 28 -19.60 -8.14 51.98
CA ALA A 28 -18.33 -8.69 51.50
C ALA A 28 -17.14 -8.10 52.28
N PRO A 29 -16.09 -8.89 52.57
CA PRO A 29 -14.91 -8.41 53.28
C PRO A 29 -14.08 -7.46 52.39
N LYS A 30 -13.59 -6.36 52.98
CA LYS A 30 -12.68 -5.43 52.31
C LYS A 30 -11.32 -6.09 52.10
N VAL A 31 -10.94 -6.30 50.85
CA VAL A 31 -9.59 -6.71 50.45
C VAL A 31 -8.75 -5.44 50.29
N GLU A 32 -7.74 -5.26 51.14
CA GLU A 32 -6.72 -4.23 50.95
C GLU A 32 -5.87 -4.59 49.72
N VAL A 33 -5.80 -3.65 48.77
CA VAL A 33 -5.00 -3.78 47.55
C VAL A 33 -3.52 -3.54 47.91
N PRO A 34 -2.58 -4.39 47.48
CA PRO A 34 -1.16 -4.13 47.72
C PRO A 34 -0.70 -2.94 46.88
N VAL A 35 0.09 -2.05 47.49
CA VAL A 35 0.75 -0.93 46.82
C VAL A 35 1.75 -1.50 45.81
N VAL A 36 1.40 -1.39 44.51
CA VAL A 36 2.34 -1.65 43.42
C VAL A 36 3.23 -0.42 43.30
N GLU A 37 4.50 -0.54 43.67
CA GLU A 37 5.51 0.46 43.33
C GLU A 37 5.57 0.58 41.80
N THR A 38 5.13 1.72 41.29
CA THR A 38 5.29 2.06 39.88
C THR A 38 6.77 2.28 39.62
N LYS A 39 7.41 1.30 38.96
CA LYS A 39 8.67 1.55 38.26
C LYS A 39 8.40 2.64 37.23
N GLU A 40 9.01 3.80 37.41
CA GLU A 40 9.06 4.82 36.36
C GLU A 40 9.65 4.17 35.10
N GLU A 41 8.81 4.04 34.06
CA GLU A 41 9.30 3.81 32.71
C GLU A 41 10.09 5.06 32.32
N VAL A 42 11.42 4.96 32.41
CA VAL A 42 12.31 5.91 31.75
C VAL A 42 12.07 5.76 30.25
N LYS A 43 11.25 6.65 29.71
CA LYS A 43 11.07 6.83 28.27
C LYS A 43 12.41 7.32 27.73
N VAL A 44 13.28 6.39 27.33
CA VAL A 44 14.45 6.70 26.52
C VAL A 44 13.91 7.08 25.14
N GLU A 45 13.50 8.33 24.98
CA GLU A 45 13.36 8.92 23.67
C GLU A 45 14.76 8.93 23.06
N ALA A 46 15.05 7.94 22.21
CA ALA A 46 16.19 8.01 21.32
C ALA A 46 16.13 9.39 20.63
N PRO A 47 17.24 10.15 20.57
CA PRO A 47 17.21 11.44 19.91
C PRO A 47 16.73 11.18 18.48
N ALA A 48 15.66 11.86 18.06
CA ALA A 48 15.20 11.84 16.69
C ALA A 48 16.41 12.21 15.83
N SER A 49 16.98 11.22 15.14
CA SER A 49 18.10 11.46 14.24
C SER A 49 17.66 12.56 13.28
N GLU A 50 18.39 13.67 13.21
CA GLU A 50 18.09 14.78 12.32
C GLU A 50 17.71 14.22 10.94
N ILE A 51 16.46 14.43 10.54
CA ILE A 51 15.99 14.04 9.22
C ILE A 51 16.70 14.96 8.23
N LYS A 52 17.79 14.47 7.65
CA LYS A 52 18.48 15.16 6.57
C LYS A 52 17.63 15.02 5.32
N ALA A 53 17.01 16.12 4.91
CA ALA A 53 16.41 16.23 3.60
C ALA A 53 17.50 16.11 2.53
N GLU A 54 17.15 15.46 1.44
CA GLU A 54 17.94 15.44 0.21
C GLU A 54 18.03 16.88 -0.37
N VAL A 55 19.17 17.24 -0.97
CA VAL A 55 19.55 18.64 -1.30
C VAL A 55 19.77 18.94 -2.79
N ASP A 56 19.84 17.94 -3.66
CA ASP A 56 19.97 18.05 -5.11
C ASP A 56 18.63 18.12 -5.89
N GLY A 57 17.50 17.79 -5.25
CA GLY A 57 16.14 17.88 -5.80
C GLY A 57 15.79 16.77 -6.80
N LYS A 58 16.71 15.84 -7.10
CA LYS A 58 16.47 14.73 -8.03
C LYS A 58 15.54 13.69 -7.42
N GLY A 59 15.60 13.54 -6.10
CA GLY A 59 14.81 12.56 -5.38
C GLY A 59 13.31 12.77 -5.56
N GLU A 60 12.84 14.02 -5.53
CA GLU A 60 11.41 14.34 -5.71
C GLU A 60 10.92 13.89 -7.10
N MET A 61 11.68 14.21 -8.14
CA MET A 61 11.39 13.82 -9.52
C MET A 61 11.38 12.30 -9.69
N ILE A 62 12.39 11.61 -9.14
CA ILE A 62 12.51 10.15 -9.22
C ILE A 62 11.35 9.48 -8.50
N GLN A 63 11.08 9.85 -7.24
CA GLN A 63 10.01 9.28 -6.44
C GLN A 63 8.64 9.51 -7.10
N THR A 64 8.41 10.71 -7.64
CA THR A 64 7.15 11.00 -8.35
C THR A 64 6.96 10.08 -9.55
N MET A 65 8.00 9.88 -10.38
CA MET A 65 7.89 9.01 -11.56
C MET A 65 7.76 7.54 -11.23
N MET A 66 8.46 7.06 -10.20
CA MET A 66 8.29 5.68 -9.74
C MET A 66 6.86 5.43 -9.22
N LEU A 67 6.33 6.34 -8.40
CA LEU A 67 4.95 6.26 -7.91
C LEU A 67 3.93 6.35 -9.06
N GLN A 68 4.14 7.25 -10.03
CA GLN A 68 3.27 7.35 -11.19
C GLN A 68 3.27 6.05 -12.01
N MET A 69 4.45 5.46 -12.23
CA MET A 69 4.61 4.22 -13.00
C MET A 69 3.80 3.06 -12.41
N GLN A 70 4.00 2.75 -11.12
CA GLN A 70 3.27 1.63 -10.49
C GLN A 70 1.75 1.87 -10.45
N ASN A 71 1.33 3.11 -10.20
CA ASN A 71 -0.09 3.45 -10.14
C ASN A 71 -0.74 3.40 -11.52
N GLN A 72 -0.02 3.81 -12.58
CA GLN A 72 -0.52 3.73 -13.95
C GLN A 72 -0.84 2.30 -14.36
N TYR A 73 0.03 1.34 -14.05
CA TYR A 73 -0.25 -0.07 -14.32
C TYR A 73 -1.38 -0.62 -13.44
N LYS A 74 -1.57 -0.11 -12.21
CA LYS A 74 -2.73 -0.51 -11.40
C LYS A 74 -4.06 -0.03 -11.99
N ILE A 75 -4.09 1.19 -12.57
CA ILE A 75 -5.25 1.67 -13.34
C ILE A 75 -5.52 0.74 -14.53
N PHE A 76 -4.49 0.40 -15.31
CA PHE A 76 -4.65 -0.51 -16.46
C PHE A 76 -5.14 -1.90 -16.05
N HIS A 77 -4.61 -2.46 -14.96
CA HIS A 77 -5.03 -3.72 -14.38
C HIS A 77 -6.53 -3.73 -14.02
N TRP A 78 -7.05 -2.64 -13.44
CA TRP A 78 -8.47 -2.57 -13.06
C TRP A 78 -9.41 -2.31 -14.24
N GLN A 79 -8.95 -1.60 -15.26
CA GLN A 79 -9.81 -1.15 -16.36
C GLN A 79 -9.82 -2.08 -17.58
N THR A 80 -8.83 -2.96 -17.73
CA THR A 80 -8.84 -3.94 -18.82
C THR A 80 -9.98 -4.94 -18.68
N THR A 81 -10.57 -5.33 -19.81
CA THR A 81 -11.57 -6.40 -19.90
C THR A 81 -10.95 -7.73 -20.35
N SER A 82 -9.66 -7.77 -20.69
CA SER A 82 -8.95 -8.98 -21.07
C SER A 82 -8.29 -9.62 -19.84
N PHE A 83 -8.57 -10.90 -19.60
CA PHE A 83 -8.02 -11.63 -18.46
C PHE A 83 -6.49 -11.81 -18.56
N SER A 84 -5.97 -12.06 -19.76
CA SER A 84 -4.53 -12.19 -20.02
C SER A 84 -3.81 -10.87 -19.74
N GLN A 85 -4.37 -9.74 -20.17
CA GLN A 85 -3.85 -8.41 -19.84
C GLN A 85 -3.95 -8.13 -18.34
N HIS A 86 -5.08 -8.44 -17.71
CA HIS A 86 -5.28 -8.24 -16.27
C HIS A 86 -4.17 -8.91 -15.47
N LYS A 87 -3.85 -10.17 -15.78
CA LYS A 87 -2.76 -10.92 -15.14
C LYS A 87 -1.37 -10.37 -15.48
N SER A 88 -1.16 -9.89 -16.71
CA SER A 88 0.12 -9.26 -17.09
C SER A 88 0.35 -7.95 -16.33
N PHE A 89 -0.68 -7.09 -16.22
CA PHE A 89 -0.63 -5.86 -15.45
C PHE A 89 -0.53 -6.10 -13.93
N ASP A 90 -1.17 -7.16 -13.42
CA ASP A 90 -1.04 -7.59 -12.02
C ASP A 90 0.42 -7.94 -11.69
N GLY A 91 1.04 -8.79 -12.52
CA GLY A 91 2.43 -9.22 -12.31
C GLY A 91 3.44 -8.08 -12.39
N ILE A 92 3.29 -7.14 -13.34
CA ILE A 92 4.19 -5.98 -13.36
C ILE A 92 3.98 -5.08 -12.14
N VAL A 93 2.75 -4.88 -11.66
CA VAL A 93 2.51 -4.09 -10.44
C VAL A 93 3.19 -4.73 -9.23
N GLU A 94 3.08 -6.05 -9.06
CA GLU A 94 3.77 -6.78 -7.98
C GLU A 94 5.29 -6.59 -8.03
N SER A 95 5.90 -6.73 -9.21
CA SER A 95 7.34 -6.49 -9.39
C SER A 95 7.75 -5.04 -9.12
N LEU A 96 6.94 -4.08 -9.59
CA LEU A 96 7.23 -2.66 -9.42
C LEU A 96 7.17 -2.24 -7.95
N ILE A 97 6.16 -2.69 -7.18
CA ILE A 97 6.03 -2.33 -5.76
C ILE A 97 7.31 -2.68 -4.99
N GLY A 98 7.82 -3.90 -5.15
CA GLY A 98 9.02 -4.35 -4.43
C GLY A 98 10.27 -3.58 -4.87
N ASN A 99 10.54 -3.55 -6.18
CA ASN A 99 11.77 -2.94 -6.69
C ASN A 99 11.80 -1.41 -6.51
N ILE A 100 10.65 -0.73 -6.61
CA ILE A 100 10.56 0.71 -6.38
C ILE A 100 10.81 1.05 -4.91
N ASP A 101 10.24 0.27 -3.99
CA ASP A 101 10.47 0.46 -2.56
C ASP A 101 11.96 0.30 -2.23
N GLU A 102 12.56 -0.81 -2.68
CA GLU A 102 14.00 -1.07 -2.51
C GLU A 102 14.86 0.06 -3.12
N PHE A 103 14.50 0.54 -4.31
CA PHE A 103 15.21 1.65 -4.95
C PHE A 103 15.12 2.94 -4.11
N ILE A 104 13.92 3.34 -3.69
CA ILE A 104 13.69 4.61 -2.99
C ILE A 104 14.31 4.57 -1.59
N GLU A 105 14.18 3.47 -0.87
CA GLU A 105 14.82 3.31 0.45
C GLU A 105 16.34 3.31 0.34
N THR A 106 16.91 2.64 -0.66
CA THR A 106 18.35 2.67 -0.95
C THR A 106 18.80 4.10 -1.29
N TYR A 107 18.04 4.80 -2.13
CA TYR A 107 18.34 6.18 -2.52
C TYR A 107 18.34 7.09 -1.29
N MET A 108 17.31 7.00 -0.45
CA MET A 108 17.22 7.80 0.77
C MET A 108 18.31 7.46 1.79
N GLY A 109 18.74 6.21 1.85
CA GLY A 109 19.88 5.79 2.66
C GLY A 109 21.19 6.48 2.27
N LYS A 110 21.35 6.81 0.99
CA LYS A 110 22.58 7.42 0.43
C LYS A 110 22.53 8.94 0.41
N TYR A 111 21.37 9.53 0.09
CA TYR A 111 21.25 10.97 -0.18
C TYR A 111 20.36 11.73 0.81
N GLY A 112 19.74 11.04 1.77
CA GLY A 112 18.80 11.63 2.71
C GLY A 112 17.34 11.49 2.25
N ARG A 113 16.41 11.92 3.09
CA ARG A 113 14.98 11.75 2.83
C ARG A 113 14.53 12.63 1.68
N VAL A 114 13.83 12.04 0.72
CA VAL A 114 13.12 12.80 -0.31
C VAL A 114 11.88 13.43 0.34
N ILE A 115 11.83 14.76 0.28
CA ILE A 115 10.69 15.56 0.76
C ILE A 115 10.24 16.41 -0.41
N ALA A 116 8.97 16.31 -0.79
CA ALA A 116 8.43 17.16 -1.84
C ALA A 116 8.53 18.63 -1.42
N SER A 117 8.92 19.49 -2.37
CA SER A 117 8.91 20.94 -2.20
C SER A 117 7.53 21.49 -1.85
N ASN A 118 6.46 20.85 -2.35
CA ASN A 118 5.08 21.15 -2.00
C ASN A 118 4.21 19.87 -1.95
N THR A 119 3.94 19.27 -3.10
CA THR A 119 3.14 18.04 -3.22
C THR A 119 3.68 17.15 -4.34
N PHE A 120 3.58 15.84 -4.15
CA PHE A 120 3.76 14.88 -5.22
C PHE A 120 2.53 14.93 -6.15
N ASN A 121 2.75 15.20 -7.44
CA ASN A 121 1.67 15.25 -8.43
C ASN A 121 1.82 14.10 -9.41
N LEU A 122 0.87 13.18 -9.41
CA LEU A 122 0.83 12.03 -10.31
C LEU A 122 -0.18 12.28 -11.43
N THR A 123 0.26 12.16 -12.67
CA THR A 123 -0.61 12.21 -13.85
C THR A 123 -0.86 10.80 -14.35
N LEU A 124 -2.11 10.35 -14.30
CA LEU A 124 -2.52 9.01 -14.71
C LEU A 124 -3.49 9.06 -15.88
N GLY A 125 -3.20 8.28 -16.92
CA GLY A 125 -4.02 8.10 -18.10
C GLY A 125 -5.09 7.02 -17.94
N ASN A 126 -6.19 7.18 -18.67
CA ASN A 126 -7.27 6.22 -18.74
C ASN A 126 -6.93 5.08 -19.72
N TYR A 127 -7.33 3.85 -19.43
CA TYR A 127 -7.03 2.68 -20.24
C TYR A 127 -7.45 2.83 -21.70
N LYS A 128 -8.68 3.32 -21.95
CA LYS A 128 -9.25 3.41 -23.31
C LYS A 128 -8.51 4.39 -24.25
N ASP A 129 -7.79 5.36 -23.67
CA ASP A 129 -7.12 6.45 -24.39
C ASP A 129 -5.59 6.24 -24.40
N SER A 130 -5.11 5.07 -23.95
CA SER A 130 -3.69 4.80 -23.71
C SER A 130 -3.07 3.93 -24.79
N ASP A 131 -1.87 4.30 -25.23
CA ASP A 131 -0.95 3.41 -25.93
C ASP A 131 0.00 2.81 -24.88
N PHE A 132 -0.26 1.56 -24.49
CA PHE A 132 0.51 0.90 -23.43
C PHE A 132 1.99 0.78 -23.80
N ASN A 133 2.30 0.51 -25.08
CA ASN A 133 3.69 0.38 -25.50
C ASN A 133 4.40 1.72 -25.43
N ALA A 134 3.79 2.80 -25.91
CA ALA A 134 4.37 4.13 -25.84
C ALA A 134 4.57 4.60 -24.38
N ILE A 135 3.61 4.30 -23.51
CA ILE A 135 3.71 4.62 -22.07
C ILE A 135 4.84 3.79 -21.42
N THR A 136 4.90 2.49 -21.69
CA THR A 136 5.99 1.63 -21.19
C THR A 136 7.35 2.09 -21.71
N ASP A 137 7.45 2.48 -22.97
CA ASP A 137 8.69 3.02 -23.55
C ASP A 137 9.10 4.35 -22.92
N ALA A 138 8.14 5.22 -22.58
CA ALA A 138 8.43 6.45 -21.84
C ALA A 138 9.04 6.15 -20.45
N TYR A 139 8.50 5.16 -19.74
CA TYR A 139 9.07 4.72 -18.45
C TYR A 139 10.44 4.07 -18.60
N ILE A 140 10.65 3.23 -19.62
CA ILE A 140 11.97 2.66 -19.93
C ILE A 140 12.98 3.78 -20.21
N ASN A 141 12.62 4.76 -21.03
CA ASN A 141 13.49 5.89 -21.35
C ASN A 141 13.82 6.74 -20.11
N PHE A 142 12.84 6.96 -19.23
CA PHE A 142 13.07 7.60 -17.94
C PHE A 142 14.11 6.83 -17.12
N LEU A 143 13.94 5.51 -16.95
CA LEU A 143 14.87 4.66 -16.21
C LEU A 143 16.28 4.69 -16.82
N ILE A 144 16.41 4.57 -18.14
CA ILE A 144 17.70 4.70 -18.85
C ILE A 144 18.32 6.08 -18.57
N GLY A 145 17.51 7.14 -18.61
CA GLY A 145 17.93 8.51 -18.34
C GLY A 145 18.56 8.71 -16.96
N LEU A 146 18.18 7.91 -15.95
CA LEU A 146 18.78 7.95 -14.62
C LEU A 146 20.28 7.63 -14.62
N SER A 147 20.82 7.00 -15.67
CA SER A 147 22.27 6.82 -15.82
C SER A 147 23.04 8.14 -15.95
N ASN A 148 22.37 9.25 -16.29
CA ASN A 148 22.97 10.58 -16.27
C ASN A 148 22.84 11.28 -14.91
N GLU A 149 21.93 10.80 -14.07
CA GLU A 149 21.62 11.40 -12.76
C GLU A 149 22.36 10.71 -11.61
N LEU A 150 22.66 9.41 -11.77
CA LEU A 150 23.35 8.56 -10.81
C LEU A 150 24.83 8.37 -11.20
N ASP A 151 25.71 8.38 -10.21
CA ASP A 151 27.15 8.16 -10.39
C ASP A 151 27.43 6.66 -10.42
N ALA A 152 27.70 6.09 -11.59
CA ALA A 152 27.91 4.64 -11.75
C ALA A 152 29.03 4.06 -10.84
N SER A 153 29.98 4.88 -10.38
CA SER A 153 31.03 4.42 -9.46
C SER A 153 30.56 4.31 -8.01
N LYS A 154 29.49 5.01 -7.64
CA LYS A 154 28.93 5.04 -6.29
C LYS A 154 27.57 4.35 -6.21
N ASP A 155 26.82 4.36 -7.31
CA ASP A 155 25.40 4.04 -7.39
C ASP A 155 25.12 2.77 -8.19
N SER A 156 26.11 1.88 -8.26
CA SER A 156 25.94 0.57 -8.88
C SER A 156 24.81 -0.26 -8.27
N ASP A 157 24.51 -0.07 -6.98
CA ASP A 157 23.36 -0.67 -6.28
C ASP A 157 22.01 -0.16 -6.82
N LEU A 158 21.85 1.15 -6.90
CA LEU A 158 20.67 1.81 -7.46
C LEU A 158 20.51 1.49 -8.94
N LEU A 159 21.60 1.50 -9.71
CA LEU A 159 21.58 1.16 -11.13
C LEU A 159 21.20 -0.30 -11.36
N ASN A 160 21.62 -1.22 -10.48
CA ASN A 160 21.19 -2.61 -10.54
C ASN A 160 19.68 -2.75 -10.31
N ILE A 161 19.14 -2.13 -9.25
CA ILE A 161 17.68 -2.17 -8.98
C ILE A 161 16.90 -1.51 -10.12
N ARG A 162 17.40 -0.39 -10.65
CA ARG A 162 16.84 0.26 -11.85
C ARG A 162 16.80 -0.68 -13.04
N ASP A 163 17.87 -1.44 -13.28
CA ASP A 163 17.95 -2.41 -14.38
C ASP A 163 16.97 -3.58 -14.19
N GLU A 164 16.71 -4.03 -12.96
CA GLU A 164 15.65 -5.01 -12.67
C GLU A 164 14.25 -4.46 -13.03
N ILE A 165 13.95 -3.21 -12.65
CA ILE A 165 12.69 -2.53 -13.05
C ILE A 165 12.58 -2.47 -14.58
N LEU A 166 13.67 -2.06 -15.25
CA LEU A 166 13.74 -1.98 -16.71
C LEU A 166 13.53 -3.36 -17.37
N GLY A 167 14.09 -4.41 -16.79
CA GLY A 167 13.89 -5.80 -17.20
C GLY A 167 12.41 -6.20 -17.14
N SER A 168 11.75 -5.94 -16.01
CA SER A 168 10.33 -6.22 -15.83
C SER A 168 9.44 -5.48 -16.84
N LEU A 169 9.74 -4.22 -17.16
CA LEU A 169 9.01 -3.46 -18.18
C LEU A 169 9.18 -4.04 -19.58
N ASN A 170 10.40 -4.46 -19.95
CA ASN A 170 10.63 -5.12 -21.24
C ASN A 170 9.93 -6.49 -21.32
N GLN A 171 9.90 -7.24 -20.21
CA GLN A 171 9.14 -8.47 -20.13
C GLN A 171 7.63 -8.21 -20.30
N LEU A 172 7.09 -7.17 -19.66
CA LEU A 172 5.69 -6.78 -19.84
C LEU A 172 5.35 -6.53 -21.31
N LYS A 173 6.21 -5.81 -22.05
CA LYS A 173 5.99 -5.56 -23.49
C LYS A 173 5.80 -6.87 -24.26
N TYR A 174 6.64 -7.88 -23.99
CA TYR A 174 6.46 -9.21 -24.59
C TYR A 174 5.14 -9.86 -24.15
N LEU A 175 4.81 -9.87 -22.85
CA LEU A 175 3.57 -10.46 -22.35
C LEU A 175 2.33 -9.82 -22.97
N LEU A 176 2.34 -8.50 -23.20
CA LEU A 176 1.26 -7.79 -23.88
C LEU A 176 1.13 -8.14 -25.37
N THR A 177 2.06 -8.88 -25.97
CA THR A 177 1.88 -9.44 -27.33
C THR A 177 1.13 -10.78 -27.32
N LEU A 178 0.95 -11.39 -26.14
CA LEU A 178 0.32 -12.70 -25.96
C LEU A 178 -1.17 -12.60 -25.58
N VAL A 179 -1.73 -11.38 -25.61
CA VAL A 179 -3.03 -11.07 -25.02
C VAL A 179 -4.22 -11.11 -25.96
#